data_AF-K0I541-F1
#
_entry.id   AF-K0I541-F1
#
_cell.length_a   1.000
_cell.length_b   1.000
_cell.length_c   1.000
_cell.angle_alpha   90.00
_cell.angle_beta   90.00
_cell.angle_gamma   90.00
#
_symmetry.space_group_name_H-M   'P 1'
#
loop_
_entity.id
_entity.type
_entity.pdbx_description
1 polymer ?
#
loop_
_entity_poly.entity_id
_entity_poly.type
_entity_poly.pdbx_seq_one_letter_code
_entity_poly.pdbx_strand_id
1 'polypeptide(L)'
;MAVTLDDKLVVAISSRALFNFEEENRVFEKDNDRAYVDLQRQRLDVPAAPGVAFSLVRKLLAFNTSEHQRVEVVLLSRNDPVSGMRVFRSCHAHGLPSIQRGVFTQGRDPFRYLRPLGAHLFLSANEADVREALHLGYPAARVVTESVQAGDSNPNEVRIAFDGDAVLFSDEAERVYQAEGLAAFQQHETDKAEQPLPDGPFKPLLAALHRLQSAGEAGGTGMRIRTALVTARSAPAHERAIRTLMDWNIAVDEAMFLGGLPKGEFLREFEPDFFFDDQTGHVTSAARHVPAGHVNSGISNPVRVVGN
;
A
#
# COMPACT_ATOMS: atom_id res chain seq x y z
N MET A 1 -21.03 5.95 23.58
CA MET A 1 -21.35 5.29 22.30
C MET A 1 -20.33 4.19 22.05
N ALA A 2 -20.73 3.06 21.46
CA ALA A 2 -19.77 2.03 21.07
C ALA A 2 -18.82 2.60 20.00
N VAL A 3 -17.52 2.32 20.13
CA VAL A 3 -16.53 2.75 19.14
C VAL A 3 -16.59 1.80 17.95
N THR A 4 -16.85 2.31 16.75
CA THR A 4 -16.89 1.53 15.49
C THR A 4 -15.84 2.03 14.48
N LEU A 5 -15.47 1.15 13.55
CA LEU A 5 -14.57 1.40 12.42
C LEU A 5 -15.28 1.35 11.05
N ASP A 6 -16.58 1.04 11.00
CA ASP A 6 -17.28 0.65 9.77
C ASP A 6 -17.28 1.74 8.67
N ASP A 7 -17.27 3.02 9.06
CA ASP A 7 -17.28 4.15 8.12
C ASP A 7 -15.89 4.78 7.91
N LYS A 8 -14.82 4.10 8.32
CA LYS A 8 -13.45 4.63 8.24
C LYS A 8 -12.62 3.93 7.17
N LEU A 9 -11.70 4.67 6.56
CA LEU A 9 -10.55 4.05 5.91
C LEU A 9 -9.60 3.53 6.99
N VAL A 10 -9.47 2.20 7.09
CA VAL A 10 -8.60 1.54 8.07
C VAL A 10 -7.31 1.09 7.40
N VAL A 11 -6.18 1.65 7.82
CA VAL A 11 -4.84 1.28 7.35
C VAL A 11 -4.14 0.49 8.46
N ALA A 12 -3.92 -0.80 8.23
CA ALA A 12 -3.05 -1.62 9.06
C ALA A 12 -1.59 -1.43 8.59
N ILE A 13 -0.66 -1.23 9.51
CA ILE A 13 0.73 -0.97 9.14
C ILE A 13 1.72 -1.57 10.13
N SER A 14 2.78 -2.17 9.60
CA SER A 14 3.90 -2.66 10.41
C SER A 14 4.79 -1.50 10.89
N SER A 15 5.51 -1.72 11.99
CA SER A 15 6.43 -0.74 12.56
C SER A 15 7.52 -0.29 11.57
N ARG A 16 8.08 -1.22 10.80
CA ARG A 16 9.14 -0.95 9.80
C ARG A 16 8.64 -0.24 8.53
N ALA A 17 7.35 -0.37 8.23
CA ALA A 17 6.74 0.40 7.14
C ALA A 17 6.54 1.87 7.54
N LEU A 18 6.09 2.11 8.78
CA LEU A 18 5.82 3.46 9.29
C LEU A 18 7.09 4.22 9.70
N PHE A 19 8.05 3.53 10.31
CA PHE A 19 9.30 4.12 10.81
C PHE A 19 10.51 3.30 10.35
N ASN A 20 11.66 3.97 10.25
CA ASN A 20 12.92 3.33 9.97
C ASN A 20 13.46 2.62 11.21
N PHE A 21 13.40 1.29 11.19
CA PHE A 21 13.99 0.39 12.20
C PHE A 21 15.01 -0.56 11.56
N GLU A 22 15.67 -0.16 10.47
CA GLU A 22 16.53 -1.06 9.71
C GLU A 22 17.82 -1.43 10.46
N GLU A 23 18.30 -0.58 11.37
CA GLU A 23 19.40 -0.94 12.26
C GLU A 23 18.98 -2.04 13.25
N GLU A 24 17.81 -1.88 13.88
CA GLU A 24 17.27 -2.87 14.80
C GLU A 24 16.94 -4.17 14.09
N ASN A 25 16.42 -4.11 12.86
CA ASN A 25 16.12 -5.30 12.07
C ASN A 25 17.39 -6.11 11.73
N ARG A 26 18.51 -5.46 11.43
CA ARG A 26 19.80 -6.15 11.21
C ARG A 26 20.29 -6.91 12.43
N VAL A 27 19.96 -6.44 13.65
CA VAL A 27 20.26 -7.16 14.89
C VAL A 27 19.34 -8.37 15.05
N PHE A 28 18.04 -8.19 14.78
CA PHE A 28 17.06 -9.29 14.79
C PHE A 28 17.44 -10.43 13.84
N GLU A 29 17.86 -10.11 12.62
CA GLU A 29 18.27 -11.10 11.60
C GLU A 29 19.55 -11.87 11.96
N LYS A 30 20.43 -11.30 12.81
CA LYS A 30 21.71 -11.91 13.20
C LYS A 30 21.62 -12.73 14.48
N ASP A 31 21.05 -12.16 15.55
CA ASP A 31 21.23 -12.66 16.92
C ASP A 31 19.91 -13.09 17.60
N ASN A 32 18.81 -13.19 16.85
CA ASN A 32 17.48 -13.58 17.33
C ASN A 32 16.89 -12.59 18.39
N ASP A 33 15.71 -12.89 18.95
CA ASP A 33 14.86 -11.97 19.71
C ASP A 33 15.53 -11.16 20.83
N ARG A 34 16.48 -11.72 21.58
CA ARG A 34 16.94 -11.10 22.84
C ARG A 34 17.75 -9.82 22.62
N ALA A 35 18.72 -9.85 21.71
CA ALA A 35 19.55 -8.69 21.39
C ALA A 35 18.71 -7.56 20.78
N TYR A 36 17.72 -7.93 19.95
CA TYR A 36 16.74 -7.00 19.39
C TYR A 36 15.91 -6.32 20.49
N VAL A 37 15.33 -7.09 21.42
CA VAL A 37 14.52 -6.54 22.52
C VAL A 37 15.34 -5.64 23.43
N ASP A 38 16.59 -6.01 23.74
CA ASP A 38 17.49 -5.19 24.56
C ASP A 38 17.82 -3.86 23.88
N LEU A 39 18.08 -3.87 22.57
CA LEU A 39 18.31 -2.65 21.79
C LEU A 39 17.06 -1.76 21.75
N GLN A 40 15.88 -2.34 21.55
CA GLN A 40 14.62 -1.61 21.55
C GLN A 40 14.34 -0.97 22.92
N ARG A 41 14.67 -1.67 24.01
CA ARG A 41 14.54 -1.13 25.37
C ARG A 41 15.53 0.00 25.64
N GLN A 42 16.78 -0.11 25.18
CA GLN A 42 17.77 0.96 25.33
C GLN A 42 17.38 2.24 24.57
N ARG A 43 16.67 2.09 23.45
CA ARG A 43 16.22 3.20 22.59
C ARG A 43 14.76 3.58 22.79
N LEU A 44 14.12 3.14 23.87
CA LEU A 44 12.68 3.30 24.10
C LEU A 44 12.22 4.76 24.09
N ASP A 45 13.09 5.69 24.53
CA ASP A 45 12.84 7.14 24.54
C ASP A 45 13.44 7.88 23.34
N VAL A 46 14.06 7.16 22.39
CA VAL A 46 14.63 7.73 21.17
C VAL A 46 13.64 7.49 20.02
N PRO A 47 12.96 8.55 19.52
CA PRO A 47 12.03 8.42 18.40
C PRO A 47 12.74 7.84 17.18
N ALA A 48 12.13 6.84 16.54
CA ALA A 48 12.61 6.31 15.27
C ALA A 48 12.42 7.36 14.16
N ALA A 49 13.31 7.38 13.18
CA ALA A 49 13.15 8.27 12.04
C ALA A 49 11.93 7.84 11.18
N PRO A 50 11.27 8.76 10.47
CA PRO A 50 10.19 8.43 9.54
C PRO A 50 10.60 7.34 8.54
N GLY A 51 9.69 6.40 8.29
CA GLY A 51 9.84 5.35 7.28
C GLY A 51 9.14 5.72 5.98
N VAL A 52 9.27 4.85 4.98
CA VAL A 52 8.79 5.08 3.60
C VAL A 52 7.29 5.37 3.53
N ALA A 53 6.45 4.73 4.35
CA ALA A 53 5.01 4.98 4.36
C ALA A 53 4.57 6.14 5.28
N PHE A 54 5.51 6.84 5.92
CA PHE A 54 5.20 7.88 6.92
C PHE A 54 4.41 9.04 6.31
N SER A 55 4.82 9.57 5.14
CA SER A 55 4.12 10.68 4.49
C SER A 55 2.68 10.30 4.16
N LEU A 56 2.47 9.13 3.55
CA LEU A 56 1.15 8.59 3.24
C LEU A 56 0.27 8.55 4.49
N VAL A 57 0.76 7.95 5.57
CA VAL A 57 -0.01 7.82 6.83
C VAL A 57 -0.32 9.18 7.45
N ARG A 58 0.65 10.09 7.50
CA ARG A 58 0.47 11.45 8.01
C ARG A 58 -0.61 12.19 7.24
N LYS A 59 -0.58 12.15 5.91
CA LYS A 59 -1.56 12.84 5.06
C LYS A 59 -2.94 12.18 5.09
N LEU A 60 -3.02 10.84 5.15
CA LEU A 60 -4.31 10.17 5.33
C LEU A 60 -4.96 10.56 6.67
N LEU A 61 -4.18 10.61 7.75
CA LEU A 61 -4.69 11.05 9.06
C LEU A 61 -5.16 12.51 9.07
N ALA A 62 -4.70 13.35 8.14
CA ALA A 62 -5.15 14.75 8.00
C ALA A 62 -6.60 14.89 7.49
N PHE A 63 -7.25 13.80 7.04
CA PHE A 63 -8.70 13.79 6.78
C PHE A 63 -9.55 13.77 8.06
N ASN A 64 -8.93 13.55 9.22
CA ASN A 64 -9.60 13.59 10.50
C ASN A 64 -9.75 15.04 11.01
N THR A 65 -10.93 15.36 11.53
CA THR A 65 -11.22 16.64 12.20
C THR A 65 -11.67 16.36 13.64
N SER A 66 -11.83 17.42 14.45
CA SER A 66 -12.40 17.28 15.80
C SER A 66 -13.77 16.61 15.83
N GLU A 67 -14.55 16.75 14.75
CA GLU A 67 -15.92 16.25 14.65
C GLU A 67 -16.00 14.90 13.94
N HIS A 68 -15.09 14.63 12.99
CA HIS A 68 -15.18 13.48 12.11
C HIS A 68 -13.85 12.74 12.01
N GLN A 69 -13.84 11.49 12.47
CA GLN A 69 -12.70 10.59 12.39
C GLN A 69 -12.90 9.62 11.21
N ARG A 70 -12.40 9.99 10.03
CA ARG A 70 -12.56 9.28 8.74
C ARG A 70 -11.48 8.23 8.48
N VAL A 71 -10.31 8.37 9.09
CA VAL A 71 -9.16 7.49 8.90
C VAL A 71 -8.72 6.92 10.23
N GLU A 72 -8.48 5.62 10.24
CA GLU A 72 -7.91 4.89 11.37
C GLU A 72 -6.61 4.21 10.94
N VAL A 73 -5.56 4.36 11.73
CA VAL A 73 -4.28 3.70 11.48
C VAL A 73 -3.99 2.78 12.66
N VAL A 74 -3.78 1.50 12.36
CA VAL A 74 -3.57 0.46 13.37
C VAL A 74 -2.22 -0.19 13.17
N LEU A 75 -1.40 -0.17 14.22
CA LEU A 75 -0.13 -0.90 14.20
C LEU A 75 -0.40 -2.40 14.22
N LEU A 76 0.13 -3.15 13.26
CA LEU A 76 0.01 -4.60 13.21
C LEU A 76 1.41 -5.19 13.07
N SER A 77 1.87 -5.90 14.11
CA SER A 77 3.24 -6.38 14.17
C SER A 77 3.37 -7.75 14.83
N ARG A 78 4.32 -8.54 14.33
CA ARG A 78 4.81 -9.75 14.99
C ARG A 78 5.70 -9.45 16.19
N ASN A 79 6.19 -8.23 16.32
CA ASN A 79 7.09 -7.87 17.41
C ASN A 79 6.40 -7.95 18.78
N ASP A 80 7.24 -7.92 19.81
CA ASP A 80 6.80 -7.88 21.20
C ASP A 80 6.18 -6.50 21.56
N PRO A 81 5.31 -6.42 22.60
CA PRO A 81 4.71 -5.17 23.04
C PRO A 81 5.70 -4.09 23.52
N VAL A 82 6.90 -4.46 24.00
CA VAL A 82 7.91 -3.47 24.41
C VAL A 82 8.44 -2.74 23.18
N SER A 83 8.73 -3.47 22.09
CA SER A 83 9.02 -2.85 20.80
C SER A 83 7.86 -1.98 20.32
N GLY A 84 6.61 -2.39 20.58
CA GLY A 84 5.41 -1.58 20.32
C GLY A 84 5.38 -0.23 21.03
N MET A 85 5.88 -0.15 22.27
CA MET A 85 5.93 1.10 23.02
C MET A 85 6.79 2.16 22.33
N ARG A 86 7.97 1.78 21.80
CA ARG A 86 8.84 2.73 21.08
C ARG A 86 8.16 3.26 19.82
N VAL A 87 7.39 2.41 19.13
CA VAL A 87 6.63 2.82 17.94
C VAL A 87 5.58 3.86 18.30
N PHE A 88 4.78 3.65 19.36
CA PHE A 88 3.81 4.65 19.81
C PHE A 88 4.47 5.96 20.27
N ARG A 89 5.60 5.88 20.98
CA ARG A 89 6.37 7.09 21.35
C ARG A 89 6.89 7.82 20.13
N SER A 90 7.31 7.09 19.10
CA SER A 90 7.71 7.67 17.81
C SER A 90 6.51 8.32 17.11
N CYS A 91 5.32 7.70 17.10
CA CYS A 91 4.10 8.35 16.60
C CYS A 91 3.84 9.68 17.30
N HIS A 92 3.91 9.70 18.64
CA HIS A 92 3.69 10.93 19.40
C HIS A 92 4.74 12.00 19.08
N ALA A 93 6.02 11.64 19.07
CA ALA A 93 7.13 12.56 18.79
C ALA A 93 7.04 13.18 17.38
N HIS A 94 6.48 12.44 16.42
CA HIS A 94 6.30 12.88 15.04
C HIS A 94 4.90 13.46 14.75
N GLY A 95 4.13 13.82 15.78
CA GLY A 95 2.84 14.50 15.60
C GLY A 95 1.70 13.61 15.12
N LEU A 96 1.77 12.30 15.35
CA LEU A 96 0.72 11.32 15.05
C LEU A 96 0.06 10.71 16.32
N PRO A 97 -0.37 11.51 17.33
CA PRO A 97 -0.90 10.99 18.58
C PRO A 97 -2.26 10.28 18.45
N SER A 98 -2.91 10.39 17.28
CA SER A 98 -4.15 9.69 16.95
C SER A 98 -3.93 8.20 16.69
N ILE A 99 -2.70 7.75 16.43
CA ILE A 99 -2.36 6.33 16.30
C ILE A 99 -2.31 5.71 17.71
N GLN A 100 -3.44 5.16 18.14
CA GLN A 100 -3.64 4.66 19.50
C GLN A 100 -3.87 3.15 19.58
N ARG A 101 -4.09 2.49 18.43
CA ARG A 101 -4.38 1.06 18.35
C ARG A 101 -3.18 0.31 17.83
N GLY A 102 -2.90 -0.83 18.45
CA GLY A 102 -1.86 -1.73 17.99
C GLY A 102 -2.11 -3.16 18.43
N VAL A 103 -1.69 -4.09 17.58
CA VAL A 103 -1.74 -5.53 17.81
C VAL A 103 -0.32 -6.06 17.68
N PHE A 104 0.21 -6.58 18.79
CA PHE A 104 1.56 -7.11 18.93
C PHE A 104 1.47 -8.56 19.36
N THR A 105 1.98 -9.46 18.53
CA THR A 105 1.64 -10.89 18.62
C THR A 105 2.77 -11.80 19.11
N GLN A 106 3.95 -11.23 19.45
CA GLN A 106 5.08 -12.00 20.03
C GLN A 106 5.47 -13.18 19.16
N GLY A 107 5.75 -12.91 17.88
CA GLY A 107 6.14 -13.88 16.86
C GLY A 107 4.99 -14.66 16.21
N ARG A 108 3.76 -14.60 16.75
CA ARG A 108 2.60 -15.27 16.16
C ARG A 108 2.03 -14.53 14.96
N ASP A 109 1.20 -15.21 14.21
CA ASP A 109 0.53 -14.59 13.08
C ASP A 109 -0.49 -13.51 13.49
N PRO A 110 -0.40 -12.28 12.95
CA PRO A 110 -1.31 -11.19 13.28
C PRO A 110 -2.47 -11.01 12.28
N PHE A 111 -2.54 -11.72 11.15
CA PHE A 111 -3.48 -11.38 10.07
C PHE A 111 -4.92 -11.78 10.33
N ARG A 112 -5.15 -12.71 11.26
CA ARG A 112 -6.49 -12.95 11.80
C ARG A 112 -7.15 -11.69 12.38
N TYR A 113 -6.35 -10.67 12.72
CA TYR A 113 -6.83 -9.38 13.21
C TYR A 113 -7.17 -8.38 12.09
N LEU A 114 -6.77 -8.61 10.82
CA LEU A 114 -7.19 -7.76 9.70
C LEU A 114 -8.72 -7.77 9.51
N ARG A 115 -9.35 -8.92 9.75
CA ARG A 115 -10.81 -9.08 9.67
C ARG A 115 -11.59 -8.25 10.68
N PRO A 116 -11.39 -8.41 12.01
CA PRO A 116 -12.10 -7.59 12.99
C PRO A 116 -11.73 -6.10 12.91
N LEU A 117 -10.60 -5.74 12.28
CA LEU A 117 -10.25 -4.35 12.01
C LEU A 117 -10.95 -3.77 10.78
N GLY A 118 -11.49 -4.59 9.87
CA GLY A 118 -12.01 -4.11 8.59
C GLY A 118 -10.93 -3.40 7.76
N ALA A 119 -9.69 -3.93 7.76
CA ALA A 119 -8.56 -3.27 7.12
C ALA A 119 -8.79 -3.11 5.60
N HIS A 120 -8.52 -1.91 5.10
CA HIS A 120 -8.61 -1.56 3.68
C HIS A 120 -7.25 -1.58 2.98
N LEU A 121 -6.16 -1.48 3.76
CA LEU A 121 -4.79 -1.57 3.29
C LEU A 121 -3.92 -2.14 4.40
N PHE A 122 -3.01 -3.05 4.04
CA PHE A 122 -1.93 -3.50 4.91
C PHE A 122 -0.55 -3.24 4.30
N LEU A 123 0.28 -2.47 5.00
CA LEU A 123 1.66 -2.17 4.60
C LEU A 123 2.65 -2.83 5.56
N SER A 124 3.52 -3.70 5.03
CA SER A 124 4.58 -4.34 5.82
C SER A 124 5.92 -4.30 5.10
N ALA A 125 7.03 -4.23 5.84
CA ALA A 125 8.36 -4.48 5.27
C ALA A 125 8.63 -6.00 5.07
N ASN A 126 7.81 -6.85 5.69
CA ASN A 126 7.95 -8.31 5.64
C ASN A 126 7.12 -8.90 4.50
N GLU A 127 7.78 -9.62 3.60
CA GLU A 127 7.14 -10.23 2.43
C GLU A 127 6.15 -11.35 2.77
N ALA A 128 6.46 -12.18 3.76
CA ALA A 128 5.59 -13.26 4.18
C ALA A 128 4.27 -12.70 4.72
N ASP A 129 4.34 -11.58 5.45
CA ASP A 129 3.14 -10.90 5.97
C ASP A 129 2.20 -10.47 4.85
N VAL A 130 2.78 -9.86 3.81
CA VAL A 130 2.03 -9.31 2.68
C VAL A 130 1.40 -10.43 1.88
N ARG A 131 2.12 -11.53 1.65
CA ARG A 131 1.61 -12.71 0.96
C ARG A 131 0.40 -13.29 1.69
N GLU A 132 0.48 -13.41 3.01
CA GLU A 132 -0.61 -13.97 3.82
C GLU A 132 -1.83 -13.05 3.85
N ALA A 133 -1.63 -11.73 4.00
CA ALA A 133 -2.71 -10.76 3.92
C ALA A 133 -3.43 -10.77 2.56
N LEU A 134 -2.68 -10.85 1.45
CA LEU A 134 -3.25 -10.97 0.10
C LEU A 134 -4.03 -12.28 -0.08
N HIS A 135 -3.51 -13.39 0.45
CA HIS A 135 -4.22 -14.69 0.42
C HIS A 135 -5.54 -14.66 1.18
N LEU A 136 -5.61 -13.86 2.25
CA LEU A 136 -6.83 -13.61 3.02
C LEU A 136 -7.78 -12.59 2.37
N GLY A 137 -7.43 -12.05 1.20
CA GLY A 137 -8.24 -11.10 0.44
C GLY A 137 -8.11 -9.64 0.87
N TYR A 138 -7.06 -9.29 1.63
CA TYR A 138 -6.80 -7.91 2.03
C TYR A 138 -5.79 -7.25 1.07
N PRO A 139 -6.07 -6.01 0.59
CA PRO A 139 -5.08 -5.26 -0.18
C PRO A 139 -3.81 -5.06 0.65
N ALA A 140 -2.68 -5.60 0.20
CA ALA A 140 -1.43 -5.50 0.91
C ALA A 140 -0.23 -5.36 -0.01
N ALA A 141 0.80 -4.63 0.47
CA ALA A 141 2.04 -4.45 -0.26
C ALA A 141 3.26 -4.49 0.66
N ARG A 142 4.35 -5.04 0.14
CA ARG A 142 5.66 -5.03 0.77
C ARG A 142 6.32 -3.70 0.52
N VAL A 143 6.46 -2.88 1.55
CA VAL A 143 7.18 -1.62 1.48
C VAL A 143 8.66 -1.89 1.21
N VAL A 144 9.22 -1.24 0.18
CA VAL A 144 10.66 -1.24 -0.07
C VAL A 144 11.29 -0.19 0.83
N THR A 145 11.91 -0.65 1.92
CA THR A 145 12.44 0.21 2.99
C THR A 145 13.56 1.15 2.54
N GLU A 146 14.21 0.81 1.43
CA GLU A 146 15.28 1.58 0.80
C GLU A 146 14.78 2.61 -0.23
N SER A 147 13.46 2.71 -0.43
CA SER A 147 12.89 3.70 -1.34
C SER A 147 13.23 5.14 -0.96
N VAL A 148 13.29 6.00 -1.98
CA VAL A 148 13.27 7.46 -1.78
C VAL A 148 12.01 7.84 -1.00
N GLN A 149 12.17 8.74 -0.03
CA GLN A 149 11.04 9.27 0.76
C GLN A 149 10.17 10.18 -0.10
N ALA A 150 8.87 10.25 0.21
CA ALA A 150 7.98 11.19 -0.46
C ALA A 150 8.47 12.64 -0.27
N GLY A 151 8.27 13.47 -1.29
CA GLY A 151 8.46 14.92 -1.17
C GLY A 151 7.33 15.59 -0.37
N ASP A 152 7.61 16.79 0.15
CA ASP A 152 6.65 17.62 0.89
C ASP A 152 6.02 18.73 0.01
N SER A 153 6.18 18.67 -1.31
CA SER A 153 5.68 19.66 -2.28
C SER A 153 4.16 19.82 -2.29
N ASN A 154 3.42 18.74 -1.99
CA ASN A 154 1.96 18.69 -2.01
C ASN A 154 1.39 18.27 -0.64
N PRO A 155 1.46 19.14 0.38
CA PRO A 155 1.13 18.75 1.75
C PRO A 155 -0.36 18.43 1.96
N ASN A 156 -1.25 19.03 1.15
CA ASN A 156 -2.70 18.85 1.24
C ASN A 156 -3.25 17.81 0.23
N GLU A 157 -2.38 17.05 -0.42
CA GLU A 157 -2.76 16.00 -1.37
C GLU A 157 -2.14 14.67 -0.99
N VAL A 158 -2.97 13.66 -0.80
CA VAL A 158 -2.54 12.26 -0.77
C VAL A 158 -2.45 11.78 -2.22
N ARG A 159 -1.25 11.50 -2.69
CA ARG A 159 -1.01 11.05 -4.07
C ARG A 159 -0.65 9.57 -4.10
N ILE A 160 -1.46 8.75 -4.79
CA ILE A 160 -1.23 7.30 -4.86
C ILE A 160 -1.23 6.85 -6.31
N ALA A 161 -0.17 6.18 -6.73
CA ALA A 161 -0.07 5.57 -8.05
C ALA A 161 -0.24 4.05 -7.94
N PHE A 162 -0.96 3.47 -8.89
CA PHE A 162 -1.20 2.04 -8.97
C PHE A 162 -0.79 1.52 -10.35
N ASP A 163 -0.15 0.36 -10.39
CA ASP A 163 -0.17 -0.44 -11.61
C ASP A 163 -1.59 -0.93 -11.93
N GLY A 164 -1.80 -1.28 -13.19
CA GLY A 164 -3.05 -1.84 -13.68
C GLY A 164 -3.19 -3.32 -13.34
N ASP A 165 -2.59 -4.17 -14.16
CA ASP A 165 -2.73 -5.63 -14.08
C ASP A 165 -2.12 -6.18 -12.77
N ALA A 166 -2.75 -7.22 -12.23
CA ALA A 166 -2.42 -7.84 -10.93
C ALA A 166 -2.46 -6.92 -9.68
N VAL A 167 -2.77 -5.63 -9.84
CA VAL A 167 -2.96 -4.64 -8.76
C VAL A 167 -4.40 -4.13 -8.74
N LEU A 168 -4.78 -3.23 -9.65
CA LEU A 168 -6.17 -2.75 -9.75
C LEU A 168 -7.06 -3.78 -10.44
N PHE A 169 -6.55 -4.40 -11.50
CA PHE A 169 -7.22 -5.44 -12.27
C PHE A 169 -6.59 -6.81 -11.97
N SER A 170 -7.29 -7.87 -12.32
CA SER A 170 -6.76 -9.24 -12.25
C SER A 170 -5.55 -9.43 -13.18
N ASP A 171 -4.86 -10.55 -13.04
CA ASP A 171 -3.75 -10.95 -13.90
C ASP A 171 -4.20 -11.64 -15.21
N GLU A 172 -5.48 -11.56 -15.60
CA GLU A 172 -6.01 -12.19 -16.82
C GLU A 172 -5.18 -11.82 -18.05
N ALA A 173 -4.88 -10.53 -18.22
CA ALA A 173 -4.21 -10.03 -19.40
C ALA A 173 -2.72 -10.43 -19.42
N GLU A 174 -2.08 -10.43 -18.26
CA GLU A 174 -0.69 -10.88 -18.09
C GLU A 174 -0.54 -12.36 -18.43
N ARG A 175 -1.52 -13.21 -18.07
CA ARG A 175 -1.52 -14.63 -18.44
C ARG A 175 -1.56 -14.84 -19.95
N VAL A 176 -2.38 -14.08 -20.67
CA VAL A 176 -2.44 -14.14 -22.15
C VAL A 176 -1.11 -13.68 -22.74
N TYR A 177 -0.53 -12.60 -22.22
CA TYR A 177 0.77 -12.10 -22.68
C TYR A 177 1.90 -13.12 -22.48
N GLN A 178 2.01 -13.72 -21.29
CA GLN A 178 3.05 -14.71 -21.01
C GLN A 178 2.88 -16.02 -21.80
N ALA A 179 1.64 -16.42 -22.08
CA ALA A 179 1.35 -17.65 -22.82
C ALA A 179 1.50 -17.49 -24.34
N GLU A 180 1.04 -16.38 -24.90
CA GLU A 180 0.81 -16.23 -26.35
C GLU A 180 1.46 -14.97 -26.96
N GLY A 181 2.08 -14.13 -26.13
CA GLY A 181 2.82 -12.94 -26.55
C GLY A 181 1.96 -11.72 -26.83
N LEU A 182 2.62 -10.65 -27.29
CA LEU A 182 2.03 -9.31 -27.40
C LEU A 182 0.84 -9.23 -28.39
N ALA A 183 0.91 -9.95 -29.52
CA ALA A 183 -0.13 -9.89 -30.54
C ALA A 183 -1.45 -10.51 -30.03
N ALA A 184 -1.37 -11.67 -29.37
CA ALA A 184 -2.52 -12.33 -28.76
C ALA A 184 -3.11 -11.48 -27.64
N PHE A 185 -2.26 -10.88 -26.80
CA PHE A 185 -2.69 -9.91 -25.80
C PHE A 185 -3.46 -8.73 -26.41
N GLN A 186 -2.94 -8.09 -27.46
CA GLN A 186 -3.60 -6.94 -28.10
C GLN A 186 -4.95 -7.33 -28.72
N GLN A 187 -5.02 -8.52 -29.35
CA GLN A 187 -6.25 -9.04 -29.92
C GLN A 187 -7.29 -9.34 -28.82
N HIS A 188 -6.88 -10.03 -27.76
CA HIS A 188 -7.74 -10.34 -26.60
C HIS A 188 -8.31 -9.08 -25.96
N GLU A 189 -7.49 -8.05 -25.79
CA GLU A 189 -7.92 -6.77 -25.22
C GLU A 189 -8.85 -5.98 -26.14
N THR A 190 -8.69 -6.11 -27.45
CA THR A 190 -9.59 -5.50 -28.44
C THR A 190 -10.94 -6.23 -28.48
N ASP A 191 -10.92 -7.56 -28.54
CA ASP A 191 -12.13 -8.39 -28.60
C ASP A 191 -12.97 -8.27 -27.34
N LYS A 192 -12.32 -8.05 -26.19
CA LYS A 192 -12.97 -7.87 -24.88
C LYS A 192 -13.07 -6.41 -24.45
N ALA A 193 -12.90 -5.44 -25.33
CA ALA A 193 -12.88 -4.02 -24.94
C ALA A 193 -14.12 -3.58 -24.15
N GLU A 194 -15.30 -4.12 -24.47
CA GLU A 194 -16.57 -3.84 -23.77
C GLU A 194 -16.81 -4.69 -22.52
N GLN A 195 -15.95 -5.68 -22.24
CA GLN A 195 -16.06 -6.53 -21.05
C GLN A 195 -15.10 -6.01 -19.98
N PRO A 196 -15.59 -5.54 -18.82
CA PRO A 196 -14.73 -5.10 -17.73
C PRO A 196 -13.67 -6.14 -17.36
N LEU A 197 -12.46 -5.66 -17.02
CA LEU A 197 -11.43 -6.51 -16.47
C LEU A 197 -11.90 -7.03 -15.11
N PRO A 198 -11.62 -8.31 -14.78
CA PRO A 198 -11.91 -8.80 -13.44
C PRO A 198 -11.12 -8.02 -12.38
N ASP A 199 -11.67 -7.97 -11.17
CA ASP A 199 -11.13 -7.18 -10.07
C ASP A 199 -9.75 -7.67 -9.63
N GLY A 200 -8.83 -6.73 -9.41
CA GLY A 200 -7.54 -6.97 -8.77
C GLY A 200 -7.60 -6.77 -7.25
N PRO A 201 -6.53 -7.14 -6.53
CA PRO A 201 -6.48 -7.07 -5.07
C PRO A 201 -6.65 -5.65 -4.50
N PHE A 202 -6.36 -4.59 -5.26
CA PHE A 202 -6.40 -3.20 -4.78
C PHE A 202 -7.67 -2.43 -5.15
N LYS A 203 -8.61 -3.02 -5.90
CA LYS A 203 -9.93 -2.39 -6.15
C LYS A 203 -10.65 -1.96 -4.85
N PRO A 204 -10.67 -2.77 -3.76
CA PRO A 204 -11.33 -2.36 -2.51
C PRO A 204 -10.70 -1.11 -1.88
N LEU A 205 -9.37 -0.95 -1.97
CA LEU A 205 -8.68 0.24 -1.50
C LEU A 205 -9.04 1.45 -2.35
N LEU A 206 -9.00 1.32 -3.68
CA LEU A 206 -9.35 2.42 -4.59
C LEU A 206 -10.78 2.92 -4.34
N ALA A 207 -11.74 2.00 -4.16
CA ALA A 207 -13.11 2.36 -3.79
C ALA A 207 -13.20 3.06 -2.42
N ALA A 208 -12.39 2.65 -1.43
CA ALA A 208 -12.35 3.28 -0.12
C ALA A 208 -11.73 4.69 -0.15
N LEU A 209 -10.70 4.90 -0.96
CA LEU A 209 -10.11 6.21 -1.21
C LEU A 209 -11.12 7.15 -1.87
N HIS A 210 -11.89 6.68 -2.85
CA HIS A 210 -12.95 7.48 -3.48
C HIS A 210 -14.00 7.93 -2.45
N ARG A 211 -14.45 7.03 -1.57
CA ARG A 211 -15.36 7.39 -0.46
C ARG A 211 -14.74 8.41 0.49
N LEU A 212 -13.46 8.25 0.83
CA LEU A 212 -12.73 9.17 1.71
C LEU A 212 -12.64 10.58 1.08
N GLN A 213 -12.37 10.66 -0.22
CA GLN A 213 -12.33 11.94 -0.95
C GLN A 213 -13.68 12.66 -0.87
N SER A 214 -14.78 12.00 -1.24
CA SER A 214 -16.12 12.59 -1.17
C SER A 214 -16.47 13.06 0.26
N ALA A 215 -16.10 12.27 1.27
CA ALA A 215 -16.32 12.62 2.67
C ALA A 215 -15.43 13.78 3.15
N GLY A 216 -14.21 13.91 2.62
CA GLY A 216 -13.25 14.97 2.94
C GLY A 216 -13.64 16.32 2.35
N GLU A 217 -14.19 16.31 1.12
CA GLU A 217 -14.75 17.49 0.44
C GLU A 217 -15.98 18.02 1.18
N ALA A 218 -16.93 17.14 1.51
CA ALA A 218 -18.13 17.50 2.28
C ALA A 218 -17.78 18.00 3.71
N GLY A 219 -16.68 17.49 4.28
CA GLY A 219 -16.22 17.82 5.63
C GLY A 219 -15.32 19.04 5.74
N GLY A 220 -14.96 19.70 4.63
CA GLY A 220 -14.13 20.90 4.65
C GLY A 220 -12.70 20.70 5.17
N THR A 221 -12.14 19.50 5.07
CA THR A 221 -10.79 19.18 5.57
C THR A 221 -9.67 19.92 4.81
N GLY A 222 -9.94 20.33 3.58
CA GLY A 222 -8.94 20.88 2.65
C GLY A 222 -8.01 19.83 2.04
N MET A 223 -8.07 18.57 2.50
CA MET A 223 -7.30 17.46 1.96
C MET A 223 -7.95 16.92 0.68
N ARG A 224 -7.12 16.55 -0.29
CA ARG A 224 -7.53 15.90 -1.54
C ARG A 224 -6.80 14.58 -1.72
N ILE A 225 -7.41 13.68 -2.47
CA ILE A 225 -6.77 12.45 -2.95
C ILE A 225 -6.54 12.63 -4.45
N ARG A 226 -5.34 12.31 -4.93
CA ARG A 226 -5.07 12.15 -6.35
C ARG A 226 -4.60 10.73 -6.62
N THR A 227 -5.23 10.07 -7.57
CA THR A 227 -4.89 8.71 -7.98
C THR A 227 -4.39 8.65 -9.41
N ALA A 228 -3.38 7.83 -9.65
CA ALA A 228 -2.84 7.58 -10.98
C ALA A 228 -2.85 6.10 -11.33
N LEU A 229 -3.31 5.76 -12.54
CA LEU A 229 -3.07 4.47 -13.17
C LEU A 229 -1.76 4.55 -13.96
N VAL A 230 -0.75 3.74 -13.63
CA VAL A 230 0.56 3.72 -14.28
C VAL A 230 0.86 2.31 -14.80
N THR A 231 0.53 2.07 -16.07
CA THR A 231 0.49 0.71 -16.64
C THR A 231 1.38 0.56 -17.87
N ALA A 232 1.86 -0.66 -18.09
CA ALA A 232 2.56 -1.04 -19.32
C ALA A 232 1.62 -1.15 -20.53
N ARG A 233 0.29 -1.17 -20.33
CA ARG A 233 -0.70 -1.14 -21.42
C ARG A 233 -0.49 0.10 -22.29
N SER A 234 -0.75 -0.06 -23.58
CA SER A 234 -0.75 1.01 -24.60
C SER A 234 -1.93 0.83 -25.55
N ALA A 235 -2.12 1.76 -26.49
CA ALA A 235 -3.13 1.57 -27.52
C ALA A 235 -2.84 0.29 -28.35
N PRO A 236 -3.85 -0.55 -28.64
CA PRO A 236 -5.28 -0.36 -28.36
C PRO A 236 -5.74 -0.80 -26.96
N ALA A 237 -4.96 -1.60 -26.23
CA ALA A 237 -5.32 -2.23 -24.94
C ALA A 237 -5.69 -1.26 -23.79
N HIS A 238 -5.42 0.04 -23.92
CA HIS A 238 -5.85 1.06 -22.96
C HIS A 238 -7.39 1.16 -22.80
N GLU A 239 -8.16 0.88 -23.86
CA GLU A 239 -9.60 1.12 -23.89
C GLU A 239 -10.33 0.29 -22.82
N ARG A 240 -10.01 -1.00 -22.72
CA ARG A 240 -10.64 -1.91 -21.75
C ARG A 240 -10.36 -1.48 -20.31
N ALA A 241 -9.14 -1.00 -20.03
CA ALA A 241 -8.77 -0.51 -18.70
C ALA A 241 -9.60 0.73 -18.31
N ILE A 242 -9.76 1.69 -19.22
CA ILE A 242 -10.59 2.89 -18.98
C ILE A 242 -12.06 2.51 -18.81
N ARG A 243 -12.61 1.66 -19.69
CA ARG A 243 -14.01 1.20 -19.59
C ARG A 243 -14.27 0.45 -18.28
N THR A 244 -13.31 -0.30 -17.78
CA THR A 244 -13.41 -0.96 -16.48
C THR A 244 -13.54 0.05 -15.34
N LEU A 245 -12.72 1.10 -15.32
CA LEU A 245 -12.83 2.17 -14.32
C LEU A 245 -14.17 2.92 -14.42
N MET A 246 -14.66 3.15 -15.65
CA MET A 246 -15.99 3.73 -15.89
C MET A 246 -17.12 2.84 -15.37
N ASP A 247 -17.05 1.53 -15.61
CA ASP A 247 -18.02 0.54 -15.12
C ASP A 247 -18.06 0.50 -13.59
N TRP A 248 -16.90 0.61 -12.93
CA TRP A 248 -16.81 0.73 -11.48
C TRP A 248 -17.29 2.08 -10.95
N ASN A 249 -17.58 3.05 -11.83
CA ASN A 249 -17.90 4.43 -11.50
C ASN A 249 -16.81 5.07 -10.62
N ILE A 250 -15.54 4.80 -10.93
CA ILE A 250 -14.37 5.33 -10.25
C ILE A 250 -13.52 6.10 -11.26
N ALA A 251 -13.28 7.38 -11.00
CA ALA A 251 -12.34 8.17 -11.77
C ALA A 251 -10.93 8.07 -11.17
N VAL A 252 -9.92 8.06 -12.04
CA VAL A 252 -8.52 8.37 -11.69
C VAL A 252 -8.18 9.75 -12.22
N ASP A 253 -7.33 10.48 -11.52
CA ASP A 253 -6.93 11.84 -11.92
C ASP A 253 -5.98 11.79 -13.12
N GLU A 254 -5.12 10.76 -13.17
CA GLU A 254 -4.13 10.58 -14.22
C GLU A 254 -4.07 9.12 -14.67
N ALA A 255 -3.93 8.89 -15.98
CA ALA A 255 -3.74 7.56 -16.55
C ALA A 255 -2.57 7.58 -17.53
N MET A 256 -1.53 6.82 -17.20
CA MET A 256 -0.26 6.74 -17.92
C MET A 256 -0.15 5.37 -18.59
N PHE A 257 -0.40 5.33 -19.90
CA PHE A 257 -0.29 4.14 -20.74
C PHE A 257 1.09 4.09 -21.40
N LEU A 258 2.04 3.49 -20.70
CA LEU A 258 3.47 3.67 -20.97
C LEU A 258 4.04 2.74 -22.04
N GLY A 259 3.32 1.69 -22.46
CA GLY A 259 3.78 0.80 -23.54
C GLY A 259 5.16 0.18 -23.31
N GLY A 260 5.53 -0.07 -22.05
CA GLY A 260 6.84 -0.62 -21.67
C GLY A 260 7.92 0.42 -21.34
N LEU A 261 7.63 1.73 -21.39
CA LEU A 261 8.57 2.74 -20.91
C LEU A 261 8.82 2.60 -19.39
N PRO A 262 10.02 2.96 -18.89
CA PRO A 262 10.32 2.92 -17.46
C PRO A 262 9.39 3.83 -16.64
N LYS A 263 8.66 3.24 -15.68
CA LYS A 263 7.69 3.97 -14.84
C LYS A 263 8.33 5.06 -13.95
N GLY A 264 9.59 4.88 -13.54
CA GLY A 264 10.25 5.71 -12.52
C GLY A 264 10.30 7.22 -12.83
N GLU A 265 10.56 7.60 -14.08
CA GLU A 265 10.61 9.02 -14.48
C GLU A 265 9.21 9.65 -14.45
N PHE A 266 8.18 8.93 -14.90
CA PHE A 266 6.80 9.42 -14.83
C PHE A 266 6.30 9.53 -13.39
N LEU A 267 6.66 8.58 -12.54
CA LEU A 267 6.35 8.61 -11.11
C LEU A 267 7.04 9.79 -10.41
N ARG A 268 8.25 10.17 -10.83
CA ARG A 268 8.93 11.36 -10.31
C ARG A 268 8.12 12.63 -10.57
N GLU A 269 7.55 12.78 -11.77
CA GLU A 269 6.72 13.95 -12.12
C GLU A 269 5.38 13.96 -11.36
N PHE A 270 4.79 12.79 -11.12
CA PHE A 270 3.54 12.68 -10.35
C PHE A 270 3.73 12.92 -8.84
N GLU A 271 4.92 12.67 -8.31
CA GLU A 271 5.27 12.81 -6.89
C GLU A 271 4.31 12.03 -5.94
N PRO A 272 4.11 10.71 -6.11
CA PRO A 272 3.26 9.93 -5.24
C PRO A 272 3.82 9.83 -3.82
N ASP A 273 2.92 9.85 -2.84
CA ASP A 273 3.21 9.40 -1.48
C ASP A 273 3.44 7.88 -1.41
N PHE A 274 2.88 7.13 -2.36
CA PHE A 274 3.10 5.70 -2.50
C PHE A 274 2.75 5.17 -3.89
N PHE A 275 3.59 4.28 -4.42
CA PHE A 275 3.36 3.53 -5.65
C PHE A 275 3.22 2.04 -5.39
N PHE A 276 2.20 1.40 -5.99
CA PHE A 276 1.92 -0.03 -5.88
C PHE A 276 2.08 -0.74 -7.23
N ASP A 277 2.89 -1.80 -7.27
CA ASP A 277 3.16 -2.57 -8.48
C ASP A 277 3.43 -4.03 -8.13
N ASP A 278 3.02 -4.97 -8.98
CA ASP A 278 3.18 -6.40 -8.74
C ASP A 278 4.53 -6.96 -9.22
N GLN A 279 5.29 -6.20 -10.01
CA GLN A 279 6.55 -6.66 -10.57
C GLN A 279 7.73 -6.10 -9.79
N THR A 280 8.53 -6.99 -9.20
CA THR A 280 9.73 -6.62 -8.44
C THR A 280 10.68 -5.71 -9.24
N GLY A 281 10.81 -5.93 -10.55
CA GLY A 281 11.64 -5.09 -11.43
C GLY A 281 11.14 -3.65 -11.55
N HIS A 282 9.84 -3.46 -11.72
CA HIS A 282 9.22 -2.13 -11.76
C HIS A 282 9.29 -1.43 -10.40
N VAL A 283 9.00 -2.14 -9.31
CA VAL A 283 9.11 -1.61 -7.94
C VAL A 283 10.56 -1.18 -7.64
N THR A 284 11.56 -2.00 -7.94
CA THR A 284 12.97 -1.68 -7.70
C THR A 284 13.42 -0.47 -8.53
N SER A 285 12.91 -0.34 -9.75
CA SER A 285 13.15 0.83 -10.58
C SER A 285 12.52 2.07 -9.98
N ALA A 286 11.23 2.02 -9.62
CA ALA A 286 10.47 3.12 -9.04
C ALA A 286 11.01 3.57 -7.67
N ALA A 287 11.50 2.64 -6.85
CA ALA A 287 12.05 2.90 -5.51
C ALA A 287 13.21 3.92 -5.52
N ARG A 288 13.91 4.06 -6.64
CA ARG A 288 14.96 5.07 -6.84
C ARG A 288 14.44 6.50 -7.01
N HIS A 289 13.13 6.67 -7.16
CA HIS A 289 12.47 7.94 -7.45
C HIS A 289 11.41 8.27 -6.41
N VAL A 290 10.66 7.27 -5.94
CA VAL A 290 9.46 7.45 -5.11
C VAL A 290 9.30 6.33 -4.07
N PRO A 291 8.48 6.53 -3.02
CA PRO A 291 8.02 5.46 -2.16
C PRO A 291 7.31 4.36 -2.96
N ALA A 292 7.73 3.11 -2.80
CA ALA A 292 7.18 2.01 -3.57
C ALA A 292 6.90 0.79 -2.70
N GLY A 293 5.89 0.01 -3.07
CA GLY A 293 5.60 -1.26 -2.46
C GLY A 293 5.18 -2.32 -3.48
N HIS A 294 5.64 -3.54 -3.21
CA HIS A 294 5.42 -4.69 -4.06
C HIS A 294 4.16 -5.45 -3.66
N VAL A 295 3.22 -5.58 -4.59
CA VAL A 295 1.98 -6.36 -4.42
C VAL A 295 2.25 -7.78 -4.88
N ASN A 296 2.36 -8.73 -3.95
CA ASN A 296 2.72 -10.12 -4.24
C ASN A 296 1.53 -10.92 -4.82
N SER A 297 1.09 -10.54 -6.02
CA SER A 297 -0.14 -10.98 -6.68
C SER A 297 0.13 -11.36 -8.14
N GLY A 298 -0.77 -12.17 -8.72
CA GLY A 298 -0.71 -12.56 -10.13
C GLY A 298 0.31 -13.65 -10.46
N ILE A 299 0.28 -14.10 -11.72
CA ILE A 299 1.10 -15.21 -12.22
C ILE A 299 2.62 -14.96 -12.12
N SER A 300 3.05 -13.69 -12.15
CA SER A 300 4.44 -13.28 -11.95
C SER A 300 4.96 -13.55 -10.54
N ASN A 301 4.07 -13.84 -9.59
CA ASN A 301 4.34 -14.08 -8.18
C ASN A 301 3.84 -15.47 -7.74
N PRO A 302 4.42 -16.58 -8.26
CA PRO A 302 3.91 -17.91 -8.00
C PRO A 302 3.97 -18.26 -6.51
N VAL A 303 2.85 -18.77 -5.98
CA VAL A 303 2.78 -19.31 -4.62
C VAL A 303 3.71 -20.52 -4.55
N ARG A 304 4.84 -20.40 -3.86
CA ARG A 304 5.65 -21.57 -3.50
C ARG A 304 4.84 -22.41 -2.52
N VAL A 305 4.20 -23.47 -3.00
CA VAL A 305 3.70 -24.53 -2.14
C VAL A 305 4.92 -25.19 -1.52
N VAL A 306 5.20 -24.87 -0.26
CA VAL A 306 6.19 -25.61 0.52
C VAL A 306 5.56 -26.99 0.74
N GLY A 307 6.07 -27.99 0.03
CA GLY A 307 5.62 -29.37 0.18
C GLY A 307 5.82 -29.84 1.61
N ASN A 308 4.81 -30.54 2.15
CA ASN A 308 4.86 -31.26 3.42
C ASN A 308 6.05 -32.21 3.51
#